data_AF-A0A373BJU8-F1
#
_entry.id   AF-A0A373BJU8-F1
#
_cell.length_a   1.000
_cell.length_b   1.000
_cell.length_c   1.000
_cell.angle_alpha   90.00
_cell.angle_beta   90.00
_cell.angle_gamma   90.00
#
_symmetry.space_group_name_H-M   'P 1'
#
loop_
_entity.id
_entity.type
_entity.pdbx_description
1 polymer ?
#
loop_
_entity_poly.entity_id
_entity_poly.type
_entity_poly.pdbx_seq_one_letter_code
_entity_poly.pdbx_strand_id
1 'polypeptide(L)' 'MKKTLDIKKLVLLNMPYILLGLFATNFGEAWRMAQGADASEKFLSLVAVLPGALQSFWPSLHPLDLLV' A
#
# COMPACT_ATOMS: atom_id res chain seq x y z
N MET A 1 -31.88 -4.93 21.24
CA MET A 1 -30.59 -4.83 21.98
C MET A 1 -29.57 -4.11 21.12
N LYS A 2 -29.06 -2.95 21.57
CA LYS A 2 -28.02 -2.19 20.83
C LYS A 2 -26.67 -2.86 21.13
N LYS A 3 -26.14 -3.63 20.19
CA LYS A 3 -24.84 -4.31 20.34
C LYS A 3 -23.78 -3.23 20.39
N THR A 4 -23.13 -3.03 21.54
CA THR A 4 -21.99 -2.11 21.65
C THR A 4 -20.86 -2.65 20.78
N LEU A 5 -20.42 -1.86 19.80
CA LEU A 5 -19.31 -2.22 18.92
C LEU A 5 -18.03 -2.23 19.74
N ASP A 6 -17.46 -3.41 19.94
CA ASP A 6 -16.15 -3.57 20.56
C ASP A 6 -15.08 -3.29 19.50
N ILE A 7 -14.58 -2.04 19.50
CA ILE A 7 -13.59 -1.56 18.53
C ILE A 7 -12.30 -2.40 18.60
N LYS A 8 -11.87 -2.84 19.79
CA LYS A 8 -10.67 -3.66 19.94
C LYS A 8 -10.85 -5.00 19.23
N LYS A 9 -12.02 -5.62 19.42
CA LYS A 9 -12.37 -6.88 18.75
C LYS A 9 -12.46 -6.73 17.24
N LEU A 10 -13.01 -5.61 16.76
CA LEU A 10 -13.09 -5.32 15.33
C LEU A 10 -11.72 -5.08 14.70
N VAL A 11 -10.84 -4.32 15.35
CA VAL A 11 -9.47 -4.08 14.88
C VAL A 11 -8.68 -5.39 14.85
N LEU A 12 -8.77 -6.19 15.91
CA LEU A 12 -8.09 -7.49 15.96
C LEU A 12 -8.59 -8.44 14.87
N LEU A 13 -9.91 -8.48 14.63
CA LEU A 13 -10.51 -9.29 13.58
C LEU A 13 -10.04 -8.86 12.18
N ASN A 14 -9.84 -7.56 11.96
CA ASN A 14 -9.45 -7.01 10.66
C ASN A 14 -7.94 -6.80 10.52
N MET A 15 -7.15 -7.21 11.51
CA MET A 15 -5.70 -7.01 11.53
C MET A 15 -4.98 -7.52 10.26
N PRO A 16 -5.32 -8.70 9.68
CA PRO A 16 -4.71 -9.14 8.43
C PRO A 16 -4.95 -8.18 7.26
N TYR A 17 -6.14 -7.60 7.17
CA TYR A 17 -6.49 -6.64 6.12
C TYR A 17 -5.82 -5.28 6.32
N ILE A 18 -5.67 -4.85 7.57
CA ILE A 18 -4.92 -3.63 7.91
C ILE A 18 -3.44 -3.82 7.51
N LEU A 19 -2.85 -4.96 7.85
CA LEU A 19 -1.47 -5.27 7.48
C LEU A 19 -1.28 -5.37 5.97
N LEU A 20 -2.24 -5.97 5.26
CA LEU A 20 -2.22 -6.04 3.80
C LEU A 20 -2.35 -4.65 3.16
N GLY A 21 -3.28 -3.81 3.66
CA GLY A 21 -3.45 -2.43 3.19
C GLY A 21 -2.21 -1.58 3.43
N LEU A 22 -1.58 -1.73 4.61
CA LEU A 22 -0.29 -1.10 4.89
C LEU A 22 0.78 -1.60 3.92
N PHE A 23 0.93 -2.91 3.73
CA PHE A 23 1.89 -3.45 2.78
C PHE A 23 1.64 -2.98 1.33
N ALA A 24 0.37 -2.75 0.95
CA ALA A 24 0.00 -2.28 -0.38
C ALA A 24 0.50 -0.85 -0.67
N THR A 25 0.79 -0.04 0.34
CA THR A 25 1.37 1.32 0.16
C THR A 25 2.72 1.28 -0.59
N ASN A 26 3.45 0.16 -0.55
CA ASN A 26 4.67 -0.04 -1.34
C ASN A 26 4.39 0.01 -2.86
N PHE A 27 3.17 -0.31 -3.31
CA PHE A 27 2.76 -0.12 -4.71
C PHE A 27 2.59 1.37 -5.05
N GLY A 28 2.05 2.17 -4.12
CA GLY A 28 1.98 3.63 -4.28
C GLY A 28 3.38 4.23 -4.36
N GLU A 29 4.30 3.73 -3.52
CA GLU A 29 5.69 4.15 -3.54
C GLU A 29 6.36 3.81 -4.88
N ALA A 30 6.19 2.58 -5.37
CA ALA A 30 6.67 2.17 -6.68
C ALA A 30 6.08 3.06 -7.80
N TRP A 31 4.80 3.41 -7.73
CA TRP A 31 4.14 4.30 -8.69
C TRP A 31 4.70 5.72 -8.68
N ARG A 32 5.03 6.24 -7.51
CA ARG A 32 5.67 7.54 -7.33
C ARG A 32 7.12 7.53 -7.83
N MET A 33 7.84 6.42 -7.65
CA MET A 33 9.22 6.24 -8.13
C MET A 33 9.30 5.96 -9.63
N ALA A 34 8.25 5.41 -10.23
CA ALA A 34 8.19 5.11 -11.65
C ALA A 34 8.24 6.39 -12.50
N GLN A 35 9.17 6.44 -13.45
CA GLN A 35 9.38 7.56 -14.37
C GLN A 35 9.15 7.12 -15.82
N GLY A 36 8.76 8.06 -16.68
CA GLY A 36 8.58 7.81 -18.11
C GLY A 36 7.93 9.01 -18.79
N ALA A 37 8.25 9.25 -20.06
CA ALA A 37 7.64 10.32 -20.84
C ALA A 37 6.20 9.95 -21.25
N ASP A 38 5.98 8.67 -21.54
CA ASP A 38 4.70 8.11 -21.94
C ASP A 38 4.19 7.05 -20.93
N ALA A 39 2.89 6.75 -21.00
CA ALA A 39 2.26 5.78 -20.10
C ALA A 39 2.89 4.38 -20.17
N SER A 40 3.32 3.95 -21.37
CA SER A 40 4.00 2.67 -21.58
C SER A 40 5.36 2.62 -20.88
N GLU A 41 6.16 3.68 -21.03
CA GLU A 41 7.47 3.78 -20.39
C GLU A 41 7.35 3.86 -18.86
N LYS A 42 6.36 4.61 -18.36
CA LYS A 42 6.09 4.69 -16.93
C LYS A 42 5.67 3.34 -16.36
N PHE A 43 4.87 2.56 -17.09
CA PHE A 43 4.50 1.21 -16.66
C PHE A 43 5.69 0.25 -16.67
N LEU A 44 6.57 0.34 -17.67
CA LEU A 44 7.80 -0.44 -17.71
C LEU A 44 8.72 -0.09 -16.53
N SER A 45 8.88 1.20 -16.24
CA SER A 45 9.65 1.69 -15.09
C SER A 45 9.03 1.23 -13.77
N LEU A 46 7.71 1.23 -13.65
CA LEU A 46 6.99 0.70 -12.48
C LEU A 46 7.37 -0.76 -12.21
N VAL A 47 7.29 -1.63 -13.22
CA VAL A 47 7.64 -3.05 -13.07
C VAL A 47 9.11 -3.22 -12.67
N ALA A 48 10.00 -2.33 -13.11
CA ALA A 48 11.41 -2.36 -12.74
C ALA A 48 11.66 -1.94 -11.28
N VAL A 49 10.94 -0.93 -10.77
CA VAL A 49 11.11 -0.43 -9.38
C VAL A 49 10.26 -1.17 -8.35
N LEU A 50 9.22 -1.87 -8.80
CA LEU A 50 8.28 -2.60 -7.93
C LEU A 50 8.96 -3.64 -7.02
N PRO A 51 9.88 -4.50 -7.50
CA PRO A 51 10.59 -5.43 -6.61
C PRO A 51 11.38 -4.72 -5.52
N GLY A 52 11.99 -3.57 -5.84
CA GLY A 52 12.74 -2.77 -4.87
C GLY A 52 11.83 -2.16 -3.80
N ALA A 53 10.64 -1.68 -4.18
CA ALA A 53 9.66 -1.19 -3.23
C ALA A 53 9.08 -2.32 -2.35
N LEU A 54 8.78 -3.49 -2.93
CA LEU A 54 8.23 -4.64 -2.21
C LEU A 54 9.26 -5.39 -1.34
N GLN A 55 10.57 -5.14 -1.53
CA GLN A 55 11.61 -5.66 -0.64
C GLN A 55 11.55 -5.05 0.76
N SER A 56 11.03 -3.83 0.88
CA SER A 56 10.76 -3.23 2.19
C SER A 56 9.52 -3.88 2.79
N PHE A 57 9.70 -4.52 3.95
CA PHE A 57 8.56 -4.95 4.78
C PHE A 57 7.81 -3.75 5.37
N TRP A 58 8.46 -2.58 5.44
CA TRP A 58 7.88 -1.38 6.02
C TRP A 58 7.02 -0.63 4.99
N PRO A 59 5.77 -0.25 5.33
CA PRO A 59 4.89 0.47 4.43
C PRO A 59 5.39 1.89 4.16
N SER A 60 5.08 2.43 2.97
CA SER A 60 5.26 3.85 2.69
C SER A 60 4.26 4.67 3.50
N LEU A 61 4.77 5.65 4.25
CA LEU A 61 3.97 6.60 5.02
C LEU A 61 3.69 7.90 4.24
N HIS A 62 3.93 7.91 2.93
CA HIS A 62 3.59 9.07 2.11
C HIS A 62 2.07 9.21 1.99
N PRO A 63 1.50 10.42 2.17
CA PRO A 63 0.05 10.63 2.13
C PRO A 63 -0.63 10.14 0.85
N LEU A 64 0.06 10.22 -0.29
CA LEU A 64 -0.46 9.73 -1.57
C LEU A 64 -0.43 8.20 -1.69
N ASP A 65 0.58 7.56 -1.10
CA ASP A 65 0.76 6.11 -1.13
C ASP A 65 -0.22 5.41 -0.17
N LEU A 66 -0.73 6.14 0.84
CA LEU A 66 -1.78 5.71 1.78
C LEU A 66 -3.19 5.69 1.17
N LEU A 67 -3.38 6.20 -0.05
CA LEU A 67 -4.66 6.18 -0.78
C LEU A 67 -4.85 4.92 -1.63
N VAL A 68 -3.90 3.98 -1.58
CA VAL A 68 -3.97 2.66 -2.23
C VAL A 68 -5.10 1.80 -1.69
#